data_AF-A0A955YND8-F1
#
_entry.id   AF-A0A955YND8-F1
#
_cell.length_a   1.000
_cell.length_b   1.000
_cell.length_c   1.000
_cell.angle_alpha   90.00
_cell.angle_beta   90.00
_cell.angle_gamma   90.00
#
_symmetry.space_group_name_H-M   'P 1'
#
loop_
_entity.id
_entity.type
_entity.pdbx_description
1 polymer ?
#
loop_
_entity_poly.entity_id
_entity_poly.type
_entity_poly.pdbx_seq_one_letter_code
_entity_poly.pdbx_strand_id
1 'polypeptide(L)' 'MGRLLFVFLLALPASAAAHRGGLDDQGGHHDRRTGEYHCHRAGCRQPPRERRDPERDDENEPDDEPERPRG' A
#
# COMPACT_ATOMS: atom_id res chain seq x y z
N MET A 1 36.69 7.39 36.52
CA MET A 1 35.69 6.33 36.22
C MET A 1 34.76 6.68 35.06
N GLY A 2 34.33 7.93 34.86
CA GLY A 2 33.33 8.28 33.84
C GLY A 2 33.74 8.04 32.37
N ARG A 3 35.03 8.11 32.03
CA ARG A 3 35.51 7.87 30.65
C ARG A 3 35.33 6.42 30.19
N LEU A 4 35.63 5.46 31.06
CA LEU A 4 35.43 4.04 30.77
C LEU A 4 33.93 3.71 30.69
N LEU A 5 33.13 4.30 31.57
CA LEU A 5 31.67 4.18 31.52
C LEU A 5 31.12 4.70 30.18
N PHE A 6 31.58 5.87 29.74
CA PHE A 6 31.15 6.48 28.47
C PHE A 6 31.47 5.60 27.26
N VAL A 7 32.68 5.03 27.18
CA VAL A 7 33.07 4.10 26.12
C VAL A 7 32.21 2.84 26.13
N PHE A 8 31.85 2.33 27.31
CA PHE A 8 30.99 1.16 27.45
C PHE A 8 29.57 1.41 26.95
N LEU A 9 28.97 2.58 27.23
CA LEU A 9 27.64 2.92 26.73
C LEU A 9 27.57 3.05 25.20
N LEU A 10 28.64 3.54 24.56
CA LEU A 10 28.72 3.68 23.11
C LEU A 10 28.76 2.34 22.36
N ALA A 11 29.18 1.26 23.02
CA ALA A 11 29.29 -0.08 22.43
C ALA A 11 27.97 -0.87 22.41
N LEU A 12 26.90 -0.36 23.04
CA LEU A 12 25.62 -1.07 23.22
C LEU A 12 24.71 -1.22 21.97
N PRO A 13 24.71 -0.35 20.93
CA PRO A 13 23.63 -0.36 19.94
C PRO A 13 23.74 -1.46 18.86
N ALA A 14 24.55 -2.51 19.07
CA ALA A 14 24.85 -3.50 18.04
C ALA A 14 23.71 -4.48 17.70
N SER A 15 22.60 -4.47 18.44
CA SER A 15 21.52 -5.46 18.29
C SER A 15 20.14 -4.82 18.13
N ALA A 16 19.98 -3.94 17.14
CA ALA A 16 18.65 -3.55 16.67
C ALA A 16 18.19 -4.54 15.59
N ALA A 17 17.35 -5.51 15.96
CA ALA A 17 16.71 -6.40 14.99
C ALA A 17 15.68 -5.59 14.19
N ALA A 18 16.03 -5.21 12.95
CA ALA A 18 15.08 -4.61 12.04
C ALA A 18 13.98 -5.63 11.73
N HIS A 19 12.82 -5.50 12.38
CA HIS A 19 11.66 -6.30 12.02
C HIS A 19 11.28 -5.99 10.57
N ARG A 20 11.14 -7.04 9.74
CA ARG A 20 10.53 -6.87 8.42
C ARG A 20 9.08 -6.47 8.70
N GLY A 21 8.71 -5.23 8.37
CA GLY A 21 7.36 -4.70 8.59
C GLY A 21 6.29 -5.68 8.10
N GLY A 22 5.11 -5.66 8.74
CA GLY A 22 4.05 -6.64 8.55
C GLY A 22 3.70 -6.88 7.09
N LEU A 23 4.16 -8.02 6.57
CA LEU A 23 3.73 -8.59 5.30
C LEU A 23 2.52 -9.49 5.56
N ASP A 24 1.66 -9.63 4.57
CA ASP A 24 0.59 -10.62 4.60
C ASP A 24 1.11 -12.04 4.30
N ASP A 25 0.20 -13.01 4.29
CA ASP A 25 0.47 -14.41 4.00
C ASP A 25 0.94 -14.65 2.56
N GLN A 26 0.67 -13.71 1.64
CA GLN A 26 1.13 -13.74 0.25
C GLN A 26 2.55 -13.17 0.09
N GLY A 27 3.12 -12.56 1.14
CA GLY A 27 4.48 -12.04 1.17
C GLY A 27 4.64 -10.61 0.65
N GLY A 28 3.55 -9.85 0.62
CA GLY A 28 3.52 -8.43 0.24
C GLY A 28 2.68 -7.58 1.19
N HIS A 29 2.26 -6.39 0.75
CA HIS A 29 1.34 -5.51 1.48
C HIS A 29 0.60 -4.53 0.54
N HIS A 30 -0.53 -3.97 0.99
CA HIS A 30 -1.24 -2.90 0.29
C HIS A 30 -0.78 -1.51 0.75
N ASP A 31 -0.45 -0.60 -0.18
CA ASP A 31 -0.27 0.82 0.13
C ASP A 31 -1.66 1.47 0.23
N ARG A 32 -1.96 2.04 1.41
CA ARG A 32 -3.25 2.67 1.69
C ARG A 32 -3.50 3.96 0.91
N ARG A 33 -2.46 4.61 0.40
CA ARG A 33 -2.57 5.86 -0.37
C ARG A 33 -2.91 5.59 -1.83
N THR A 34 -2.27 4.58 -2.44
CA THR A 34 -2.43 4.27 -3.86
C THR A 34 -3.40 3.12 -4.11
N GLY A 35 -3.65 2.29 -3.11
CA GLY A 35 -4.39 1.04 -3.25
C GLY A 35 -3.58 -0.09 -3.90
N GLU A 36 -2.30 0.15 -4.25
CA GLU A 36 -1.47 -0.83 -4.93
C GLU A 36 -0.90 -1.89 -3.99
N TYR A 37 -0.61 -3.06 -4.57
CA TYR A 37 -0.02 -4.18 -3.85
C TYR A 37 1.48 -4.34 -4.15
N HIS A 38 2.30 -4.30 -3.10
CA HIS A 38 3.76 -4.38 -3.18
C HIS A 38 4.30 -5.70 -2.62
N CYS A 39 4.99 -6.46 -3.48
CA CYS A 39 5.61 -7.73 -3.12
C CYS A 39 7.02 -7.55 -2.53
N HIS A 40 7.33 -8.24 -1.43
CA HIS A 40 8.66 -8.21 -0.79
C HIS A 40 9.37 -9.56 -0.69
N ARG A 41 8.63 -10.68 -0.72
CA ARG A 41 9.22 -12.02 -0.69
C ARG A 41 9.38 -12.61 -2.08
N ALA A 42 10.40 -13.43 -2.28
CA ALA A 42 10.52 -14.28 -3.46
C ALA A 42 9.31 -15.22 -3.51
N GLY A 43 8.62 -15.27 -4.65
CA GLY A 43 7.38 -16.04 -4.82
C GLY A 43 6.10 -15.29 -4.42
N CYS A 44 6.19 -14.03 -3.98
CA CYS A 44 5.01 -13.20 -3.80
C CYS A 44 4.24 -13.03 -5.11
N ARG A 45 2.92 -13.18 -5.04
CA ARG A 45 2.00 -13.00 -6.15
C ARG A 45 1.08 -11.84 -5.82
N GLN A 46 0.91 -10.93 -6.75
CA GLN A 46 -0.13 -9.91 -6.59
C GLN A 46 -1.49 -10.62 -6.53
N PRO A 47 -2.36 -10.29 -5.56
CA PRO A 47 -3.72 -10.78 -5.60
C PRO A 47 -4.37 -10.35 -6.91
N PRO A 48 -5.36 -11.10 -7.43
CA PRO A 48 -6.12 -10.67 -8.58
C PRO A 48 -6.61 -9.24 -8.33
N ARG A 49 -6.11 -8.29 -9.12
CA ARG A 49 -6.61 -6.92 -9.06
C ARG A 49 -8.06 -7.03 -9.49
N GLU A 50 -8.98 -6.83 -8.56
CA GLU A 50 -10.36 -6.50 -8.89
C GLU A 50 -10.26 -5.23 -9.73
N ARG A 51 -10.28 -5.39 -11.05
CA ARG A 51 -10.20 -4.30 -11.99
C ARG A 51 -11.42 -3.45 -11.66
N ARG A 52 -11.21 -2.32 -10.98
CA ARG A 52 -12.09 -1.18 -11.21
C ARG A 52 -11.77 -0.77 -12.63
N ASP A 53 -12.46 -1.38 -13.58
CA ASP A 53 -12.46 -0.94 -14.97
C ASP A 53 -12.96 0.50 -14.93
N PRO A 54 -12.12 1.50 -15.25
CA PRO A 54 -12.54 2.89 -15.31
C PRO A 54 -13.63 3.12 -16.37
N GLU A 55 -13.79 2.15 -17.27
CA GLU A 55 -14.70 2.20 -18.41
C GLU A 55 -16.18 1.97 -18.03
N ARG A 56 -16.48 1.46 -16.83
CA ARG A 56 -17.87 1.17 -16.41
C ARG A 56 -18.57 2.32 -15.69
N ASP A 57 -17.91 3.46 -15.56
CA ASP A 57 -18.49 4.64 -14.90
C ASP A 57 -19.18 5.60 -15.89
N ASP A 58 -18.98 5.43 -17.22
CA ASP A 58 -19.64 6.23 -18.28
C ASP A 58 -21.02 5.67 -18.72
N GLU A 59 -21.35 4.41 -18.41
CA GLU A 59 -22.63 3.79 -18.85
C GLU A 59 -23.84 4.14 -17.96
N ASN A 60 -23.67 4.98 -16.94
CA ASN A 60 -24.78 5.50 -16.11
C ASN A 60 -24.89 7.03 -16.17
N GLU A 61 -24.54 7.66 -17.30
CA GLU A 61 -25.02 9.01 -17.57
C GLU A 61 -26.51 8.90 -17.95
N PRO A 62 -27.45 9.40 -17.11
CA PRO A 62 -28.86 9.40 -17.49
C PRO A 62 -29.00 10.28 -18.73
N ASP A 63 -29.53 9.71 -19.81
CA ASP A 63 -29.85 10.44 -21.03
C ASP A 63 -30.76 11.62 -20.68
N ASP A 64 -30.18 12.82 -20.58
CA ASP A 64 -30.91 14.09 -20.54
C ASP A 64 -31.62 14.25 -21.90
N GLU A 65 -32.81 13.66 -22.03
CA GLU A 65 -33.71 13.86 -23.16
C GLU A 65 -34.10 15.34 -23.19
N PRO A 66 -33.76 16.11 -24.25
CA PRO A 66 -34.16 17.50 -24.32
C PRO A 66 -35.68 17.56 -24.53
N GLU A 67 -36.41 18.07 -23.54
CA GLU A 67 -37.84 18.35 -23.65
C GLU A 67 -38.12 19.15 -24.93
N ARG A 68 -38.80 18.52 -25.90
CA ARG A 68 -39.23 19.19 -27.13
C ARG A 68 -40.18 20.35 -26.82
N PRO A 69 -40.08 21.50 -27.51
CA PRO A 69 -41.02 22.58 -27.32
C PRO A 69 -42.41 22.14 -27.81
N ARG A 70 -43.42 22.26 -26.95
CA ARG A 70 -44.82 22.13 -27.34
C ARG A 70 -45.19 23.37 -28.15
N GLY A 71 -45.62 23.15 -29.39
CA GLY A 71 -46.15 24.19 -30.29
C GLY A 71 -47.47 24.76 -29.81
#